data_AF-A0A8S3BCJ7-F1
#
_entry.id   AF-A0A8S3BCJ7-F1
#
_cell.length_a   1.000
_cell.length_b   1.000
_cell.length_c   1.000
_cell.angle_alpha   90.00
_cell.angle_beta   90.00
_cell.angle_gamma   90.00
#
_symmetry.space_group_name_H-M   'P 1'
#
loop_
_entity.id
_entity.type
_entity.pdbx_description
1 polymer ?
#
loop_
_entity_poly.entity_id
_entity_poly.type
_entity_poly.pdbx_seq_one_letter_code
_entity_poly.pdbx_strand_id
1 'polypeptide(L)' 'LRFTQSWLAHEYECWTSAWDKHDTNIIYSGADDTLLKIWDIRDYKQPVHVNRKHTMGICSILSNDFNQYEFLTGSFDEYL' A
#
# COMPACT_ATOMS: atom_id res chain seq x y z
N LEU A 1 -18.48 -12.48 6.72
CA LEU A 1 -17.62 -11.43 6.13
C LEU A 1 -18.53 -10.37 5.54
N ARG A 2 -18.36 -9.08 5.90
CA ARG A 2 -19.17 -7.97 5.38
C ARG A 2 -18.34 -7.22 4.34
N PHE A 3 -18.82 -7.15 3.11
CA PHE A 3 -18.25 -6.26 2.09
C PHE A 3 -18.61 -4.82 2.43
N THR A 4 -17.61 -3.93 2.45
CA THR A 4 -17.80 -2.51 2.80
C THR A 4 -17.59 -1.62 1.59
N GLN A 5 -16.47 -1.79 0.86
CA GLN A 5 -16.05 -0.88 -0.19
C GLN A 5 -15.12 -1.57 -1.20
N SER A 6 -15.13 -1.09 -2.45
CA SER A 6 -14.13 -1.41 -3.48
C SER A 6 -13.81 -0.18 -4.33
N TRP A 7 -12.58 -0.07 -4.81
CA TRP A 7 -12.13 0.94 -5.77
C TRP A 7 -10.99 0.40 -6.63
N LEU A 8 -10.73 1.05 -7.76
CA LEU A 8 -9.58 0.74 -8.61
C LEU A 8 -8.33 1.40 -8.00
N ALA A 9 -7.53 0.61 -7.27
CA ALA A 9 -6.35 1.12 -6.60
C ALA A 9 -5.17 1.32 -7.58
N HIS A 10 -4.98 0.41 -8.52
CA HIS A 10 -3.86 0.38 -9.46
C HIS A 10 -4.34 0.07 -10.87
N GLU A 11 -3.59 0.51 -11.88
CA GLU A 11 -3.86 0.21 -13.29
C GLU A 11 -3.38 -1.19 -13.69
N TYR A 12 -2.61 -1.83 -12.82
CA TYR A 12 -2.05 -3.18 -12.95
C TYR A 12 -2.42 -4.02 -11.72
N GLU A 13 -2.03 -5.30 -11.71
CA GLU A 13 -2.36 -6.25 -10.67
C GLU A 13 -1.91 -5.77 -9.28
N CYS A 14 -2.88 -5.54 -8.40
CA CYS A 14 -2.65 -5.23 -7.00
C CYS A 14 -2.24 -6.51 -6.26
N TRP A 15 -0.96 -6.66 -5.94
CA TRP A 15 -0.41 -7.87 -5.33
C TRP A 15 -0.44 -7.86 -3.81
N THR A 16 -0.38 -6.68 -3.20
CA THR A 16 -0.27 -6.58 -1.76
C THR A 16 -1.01 -5.38 -1.21
N SER A 17 -1.55 -5.56 -0.01
CA SER A 17 -2.16 -4.49 0.75
C SER A 17 -1.97 -4.76 2.24
N ALA A 18 -1.72 -3.70 3.00
CA ALA A 18 -1.58 -3.78 4.45
C ALA A 18 -2.32 -2.62 5.11
N TRP A 19 -2.84 -2.86 6.31
CA TRP A 19 -3.32 -1.77 7.17
C TRP A 19 -2.13 -1.07 7.82
N ASP A 20 -2.24 0.23 8.00
CA ASP A 20 -1.40 0.87 9.01
C ASP A 20 -1.74 0.31 10.40
N LYS A 21 -0.71 0.07 11.20
CA LYS A 21 -0.88 -0.57 12.51
C LYS A 21 -1.37 0.40 13.58
N HIS A 22 -1.17 1.70 13.37
CA HIS A 22 -1.43 2.76 14.34
C HIS A 22 -2.62 3.64 13.93
N ASP A 23 -3.03 3.65 12.65
CA ASP A 23 -4.24 4.32 12.13
C ASP A 23 -5.09 3.38 11.26
N THR A 24 -6.26 3.01 11.77
CA THR A 24 -7.23 2.15 11.08
C THR A 24 -7.93 2.80 9.89
N ASN A 25 -7.64 4.06 9.57
CA ASN A 25 -8.11 4.70 8.36
C ASN A 25 -7.10 4.62 7.21
N ILE A 26 -5.87 4.20 7.49
CA ILE A 26 -4.79 4.17 6.51
C ILE A 26 -4.55 2.76 5.98
N ILE A 27 -4.47 2.66 4.66
CA ILE A 27 -4.11 1.43 3.95
C ILE A 27 -2.94 1.70 3.01
N TYR A 28 -2.00 0.78 2.97
CA TYR A 28 -0.92 0.71 2.00
C TYR A 28 -1.28 -0.31 0.92
N SER A 29 -0.96 -0.02 -0.35
CA SER A 29 -1.08 -0.98 -1.44
C SER A 29 0.13 -0.94 -2.38
N GLY A 30 0.48 -2.10 -2.92
CA GLY A 30 1.56 -2.29 -3.88
C GLY A 30 1.12 -3.18 -5.04
N ALA A 31 1.64 -2.89 -6.23
CA ALA A 31 1.24 -3.54 -7.48
C ALA A 31 2.41 -3.68 -8.47
N ASP A 32 2.14 -4.33 -9.60
CA ASP A 32 3.09 -4.48 -10.73
C ASP A 32 3.40 -3.14 -11.43
N ASP A 33 2.60 -2.09 -11.20
CA ASP A 33 2.84 -0.74 -11.72
C ASP A 33 4.02 0.00 -11.06
N THR A 34 4.73 -0.68 -10.15
CA THR A 34 5.86 -0.23 -9.33
C THR A 34 5.50 0.91 -8.36
N LEU A 35 4.20 1.14 -8.13
CA LEU A 35 3.71 2.17 -7.23
C LEU A 35 3.38 1.58 -5.86
N LEU A 36 3.90 2.25 -4.83
CA LEU A 36 3.33 2.19 -3.49
C LEU A 36 2.29 3.31 -3.38
N LYS A 37 1.06 2.96 -3.01
CA LYS A 37 0.00 3.94 -2.76
C LYS A 37 -0.45 3.87 -1.31
N ILE A 38 -0.65 5.04 -0.71
CA ILE A 38 -1.20 5.21 0.63
C ILE A 38 -2.61 5.78 0.47
N TRP A 39 -3.58 5.19 1.15
CA TRP A 39 -4.99 5.53 1.05
C TRP A 39 -5.53 5.89 2.42
N ASP A 40 -6.33 6.96 2.47
CA ASP A 40 -7.24 7.21 3.58
C ASP A 40 -8.63 6.70 3.19
N ILE A 41 -9.13 5.69 3.89
CA ILE A 41 -10.42 5.06 3.54
C ILE A 41 -11.62 5.98 3.76
N ARG A 42 -11.44 7.11 4.45
CA ARG A 42 -12.47 8.14 4.59
C ARG A 42 -12.68 8.88 3.27
N ASP A 43 -11.68 8.91 2.39
CA ASP A 43 -11.75 9.39 1.01
C ASP A 43 -10.85 8.56 0.07
N TYR A 44 -11.35 7.38 -0.32
CA TYR A 44 -10.61 6.41 -1.14
C TYR A 44 -10.59 6.75 -2.65
N LYS A 45 -11.12 7.91 -3.06
CA LYS A 45 -11.19 8.29 -4.48
C LYS A 45 -9.80 8.54 -5.09
N GLN A 46 -8.85 8.92 -4.25
CA GLN A 46 -7.48 9.18 -4.63
C GLN A 46 -6.53 8.81 -3.48
N PRO A 47 -5.32 8.33 -3.78
CA PRO A 47 -4.34 8.07 -2.74
C PRO A 47 -3.90 9.38 -2.10
N VAL A 48 -3.67 9.36 -0.80
CA VAL A 48 -3.08 10.49 -0.07
C VAL A 48 -1.59 10.66 -0.39
N HIS A 49 -0.93 9.57 -0.79
CA HIS A 49 0.46 9.58 -1.24
C HIS A 49 0.71 8.49 -2.27
N VAL A 50 1.59 8.79 -3.23
CA VAL A 50 2.07 7.84 -4.23
C VAL A 50 3.59 7.90 -4.26
N ASN A 51 4.24 6.74 -4.16
CA ASN A 51 5.68 6.62 -4.17
C ASN A 51 6.13 5.64 -5.25
N ARG A 52 7.15 6.03 -6.02
CA ARG A 52 7.80 5.21 -7.06
C ARG A 52 9.29 5.11 -6.78
N LYS A 53 9.66 4.48 -5.66
CA LYS A 53 11.05 4.13 -5.37
C LYS A 53 11.46 2.81 -6.01
N HIS A 54 10.56 1.82 -5.99
CA HIS A 54 10.83 0.54 -6.62
C HIS A 54 10.74 0.62 -8.14
N THR A 55 11.59 -0.18 -8.78
CA THR A 55 11.69 -0.28 -10.24
C THR A 55 10.98 -1.52 -10.80
N MET A 56 10.50 -2.41 -9.92
CA MET A 56 9.63 -3.54 -10.25
C MET A 56 8.46 -3.59 -9.26
N GLY A 57 7.56 -4.56 -9.45
CA GLY A 57 6.33 -4.63 -8.68
C GLY A 57 6.55 -4.94 -7.20
N ILE A 58 5.74 -4.28 -6.37
CA ILE A 58 5.79 -4.39 -4.90
C ILE A 58 4.95 -5.59 -4.48
N CYS A 59 5.55 -6.52 -3.75
CA CYS A 59 4.93 -7.80 -3.39
C CYS A 59 4.70 -7.99 -1.88
N SER A 60 5.28 -7.15 -1.03
CA SER A 60 5.05 -7.19 0.42
C SER A 60 5.08 -5.80 1.05
N ILE A 61 4.28 -5.62 2.10
CA ILE A 61 4.23 -4.41 2.92
C ILE A 61 4.07 -4.82 4.39
N LEU A 62 4.86 -4.25 5.29
CA LEU A 62 4.81 -4.53 6.72
C LEU A 62 4.97 -3.24 7.55
N SER A 63 3.91 -2.87 8.28
CA SER A 63 3.93 -1.74 9.22
C SER A 63 4.86 -2.02 10.41
N ASN A 64 5.60 -1.01 10.89
CA ASN A 64 6.48 -1.16 12.05
C ASN A 64 5.65 -1.12 13.35
N ASP A 65 5.85 -2.12 14.21
CA ASP A 65 5.18 -2.26 15.50
C ASP A 65 5.56 -1.18 16.52
N PHE A 66 6.78 -0.66 16.43
CA PHE A 66 7.35 0.25 17.43
C PHE A 66 7.38 1.70 16.98
N ASN A 67 7.27 1.96 15.67
CA ASN A 67 7.33 3.29 15.10
C ASN A 67 6.22 3.50 14.06
N GLN A 68 5.25 4.35 14.38
CA GLN A 68 4.11 4.65 13.51
C GLN A 68 4.46 5.36 12.19
N TYR A 69 5.68 5.87 12.06
CA TYR A 69 6.13 6.58 10.86
C TYR A 69 6.97 5.71 9.93
N GLU A 70 7.05 4.41 10.21
CA GLU A 70 7.86 3.47 9.44
C GLU A 70 7.05 2.25 9.02
N PHE A 71 7.33 1.78 7.82
CA PHE A 71 6.89 0.50 7.29
C PHE A 71 7.95 0.01 6.30
N LEU A 72 7.94 -1.29 6.03
CA LEU A 72 8.82 -1.93 5.06
C LEU A 72 8.04 -2.32 3.83
N THR A 73 8.70 -2.23 2.69
CA THR A 73 8.24 -2.75 1.41
C THR A 73 9.15 -3.88 0.97
N GLY A 74 8.71 -4.68 0.01
CA GLY A 74 9.55 -5.65 -0.67
C GLY A 74 9.10 -5.76 -2.12
N SER A 75 10.06 -5.87 -3.02
CA SER A 75 9.82 -5.77 -4.45
C SER A 75 10.68 -6.75 -5.25
N PHE A 76 10.24 -7.05 -6.47
CA PHE A 76 10.99 -7.87 -7.41
C PHE A 76 12.29 -7.22 -7.90
N ASP A 77 12.51 -5.93 -7.60
CA ASP A 77 13.76 -5.25 -7.91
C ASP A 77 14.90 -5.54 -6.93
N GLU A 78 14.74 -6.58 -6.09
CA GLU A 78 15.74 -7.07 -5.12
C GLU A 78 15.93 -6.16 -3.90
N TYR A 79 15.10 -5.13 -3.73
CA TYR A 79 15.18 -4.19 -2.61
C TYR A 79 13.97 -4.24 -1.68
N LEU A 80 14.22 -3.84 -0.42
CA LEU A 80 13.21 -3.53 0.60
C LEU A 80 12.86 -2.04 0.56
#